data_AF-A0A5A7YLM0-F1
#
_entry.id   AF-A0A5A7YLM0-F1
#
_cell.length_a   1.000
_cell.length_b   1.000
_cell.length_c   1.000
_cell.angle_alpha   90.00
_cell.angle_beta   90.00
_cell.angle_gamma   90.00
#
_symmetry.space_group_name_H-M   'P 1'
#
loop_
_entity.id
_entity.type
_entity.pdbx_description
1 polymer ?
#
loop_
_entity_poly.entity_id
_entity_poly.type
_entity_poly.pdbx_seq_one_letter_code
_entity_poly.pdbx_strand_id
1 'polypeptide(L)'
;MTLRSLTPVLGVAAALTWSLVSGAAPGASAEPLPSASNPGCSDVDLVFARGTGEPAGLGFVGDAFADSLRNKLGNKSMNVYAVQYPATIDFPRAVDGINDAAAHIQATVANCPKTKIVLGGFSQGAAVAGFVTADVVPPGAADSGVTGPLPPTVADHVAAVALFGKPSPRFMSFVNQPDIVIGPKYAGKTLDSCVPGDPICSDGGDFSLHNQYVGDGRVDQAADYVVGKLGYAVATPPPPPPADAPLLPPPPPVDAPPPPAPDAALPPAPPAPAPAPAPAPVAAPVPAPGAPLPA
;
A
#
# COMPACT_ATOMS: atom_id res chain seq x y z
N MET A 1 68.88 50.04 -40.97
CA MET A 1 67.57 49.37 -41.01
C MET A 1 67.83 47.87 -40.90
N THR A 2 67.30 47.09 -39.98
CA THR A 2 66.56 47.30 -38.74
C THR A 2 66.63 45.96 -38.02
N LEU A 3 66.92 46.00 -36.73
CA LEU A 3 67.00 44.88 -35.80
C LEU A 3 65.69 44.07 -35.79
N ARG A 4 65.77 42.75 -35.61
CA ARG A 4 64.92 42.04 -34.65
C ARG A 4 65.46 40.65 -34.29
N SER A 5 65.76 40.54 -33.01
CA SER A 5 66.18 39.41 -32.20
C SER A 5 65.13 38.31 -32.12
N LEU A 6 65.56 37.08 -31.75
CA LEU A 6 64.97 36.21 -30.70
C LEU A 6 65.64 34.82 -30.74
N THR A 7 66.52 34.55 -29.77
CA THR A 7 66.85 33.20 -29.23
C THR A 7 65.76 32.77 -28.24
N PRO A 8 65.46 31.47 -28.00
CA PRO A 8 66.25 30.71 -27.00
C PRO A 8 66.32 29.15 -27.08
N VAL A 9 67.42 28.63 -26.54
CA VAL A 9 67.57 27.57 -25.51
C VAL A 9 67.47 26.07 -25.85
N LEU A 10 68.60 25.40 -25.59
CA LEU A 10 68.85 23.96 -25.37
C LEU A 10 68.25 23.45 -24.04
N GLY A 11 67.81 22.20 -24.01
CA GLY A 11 67.57 21.47 -22.75
C GLY A 11 67.51 19.95 -22.97
N VAL A 12 68.64 19.27 -22.76
CA VAL A 12 68.75 17.80 -22.79
C VAL A 12 68.21 17.24 -21.47
N ALA A 13 67.18 16.38 -21.55
CA ALA A 13 66.58 15.73 -20.39
C ALA A 13 67.44 14.53 -19.93
N ALA A 14 67.95 14.60 -18.70
CA ALA A 14 68.58 13.48 -18.01
C ALA A 14 67.54 12.68 -17.21
N ALA A 15 67.53 11.36 -17.42
CA ALA A 15 66.63 10.42 -16.78
C ALA A 15 66.94 10.24 -15.28
N LEU A 16 65.91 10.33 -14.44
CA LEU A 16 65.94 9.92 -13.04
C LEU A 16 65.05 8.67 -12.89
N THR A 17 65.68 7.54 -12.59
CA THR A 17 65.04 6.26 -12.31
C THR A 17 64.40 6.29 -10.91
N TRP A 18 63.08 6.10 -10.83
CA TRP A 18 62.38 5.86 -9.56
C TRP A 18 62.35 4.36 -9.27
N SER A 19 62.96 3.96 -8.15
CA SER A 19 62.87 2.61 -7.61
C SER A 19 61.48 2.37 -7.00
N LEU A 20 60.73 1.41 -7.55
CA LEU A 20 59.47 0.92 -6.97
C LEU A 20 59.78 -0.07 -5.84
N VAL A 21 59.58 0.34 -4.58
CA VAL A 21 59.45 -0.60 -3.45
C VAL A 21 58.05 -1.21 -3.53
N SER A 22 57.99 -2.51 -3.84
CA SER A 22 56.76 -3.31 -3.75
C SER A 22 56.56 -3.74 -2.30
N GLY A 23 55.68 -3.05 -1.57
CA GLY A 23 55.14 -3.52 -0.30
C GLY A 23 53.96 -4.45 -0.57
N ALA A 24 54.12 -5.75 -0.30
CA ALA A 24 53.01 -6.70 -0.28
C ALA A 24 52.16 -6.47 0.97
N ALA A 25 50.96 -5.91 0.80
CA ALA A 25 49.94 -5.89 1.84
C ALA A 25 49.15 -7.22 1.84
N PRO A 26 48.85 -7.82 2.99
CA PRO A 26 47.97 -8.99 3.05
C PRO A 26 46.57 -8.64 2.51
N GLY A 27 46.11 -9.42 1.53
CA GLY A 27 44.76 -9.31 0.99
C GLY A 27 43.72 -9.62 2.06
N ALA A 28 43.04 -8.59 2.56
CA ALA A 28 41.82 -8.76 3.32
C ALA A 28 40.72 -9.24 2.35
N SER A 29 40.29 -10.49 2.52
CA SER A 29 39.07 -11.00 1.92
C SER A 29 37.91 -10.11 2.37
N ALA A 30 37.35 -9.34 1.43
CA ALA A 30 36.10 -8.64 1.67
C ALA A 30 34.98 -9.68 1.75
N GLU A 31 34.60 -10.09 2.95
CA GLU A 31 33.31 -10.74 3.15
C GLU A 31 32.20 -9.78 2.69
N PRO A 32 31.14 -10.26 2.01
CA PRO A 32 30.04 -9.41 1.62
C PRO A 32 29.41 -8.85 2.91
N LEU A 33 29.48 -7.53 3.09
CA LEU A 33 28.78 -6.88 4.18
C LEU A 33 27.28 -7.23 4.08
N PRO A 34 26.63 -7.61 5.19
CA PRO A 34 25.19 -7.82 5.20
C PRO A 34 24.53 -6.54 4.69
N SER A 35 23.81 -6.69 3.59
CA SER A 35 23.15 -5.62 2.88
C SER A 35 22.19 -4.92 3.85
N ALA A 36 22.58 -3.75 4.37
CA ALA A 36 21.85 -3.02 5.39
C ALA A 36 20.36 -2.96 5.02
N SER A 37 19.54 -3.70 5.77
CA SER A 37 18.13 -3.40 5.92
C SER A 37 18.08 -2.00 6.52
N ASN A 38 17.55 -1.04 5.77
CA ASN A 38 17.34 0.31 6.27
C ASN A 38 16.55 0.15 7.59
N PRO A 39 17.04 0.58 8.76
CA PRO A 39 16.48 0.23 10.08
C PRO A 39 15.01 0.63 10.36
N GLY A 40 14.20 0.96 9.34
CA GLY A 40 12.78 1.25 9.45
C GLY A 40 11.89 0.67 8.33
N CYS A 41 12.42 -0.15 7.40
CA CYS A 41 11.60 -0.80 6.37
C CYS A 41 11.06 -2.15 6.85
N SER A 42 9.76 -2.39 6.70
CA SER A 42 9.15 -3.69 6.97
C SER A 42 9.47 -4.71 5.87
N ASP A 43 9.45 -6.00 6.19
CA ASP A 43 9.58 -7.07 5.19
C ASP A 43 8.37 -7.07 4.24
N VAL A 44 7.19 -6.80 4.78
CA VAL A 44 5.90 -6.74 4.07
C VAL A 44 5.21 -5.42 4.32
N ASP A 45 4.54 -4.90 3.32
CA ASP A 45 3.65 -3.74 3.42
C ASP A 45 2.28 -4.12 2.84
N LEU A 46 1.28 -4.20 3.71
CA LEU A 46 -0.09 -4.53 3.37
C LEU A 46 -0.87 -3.24 3.07
N VAL A 47 -1.17 -3.01 1.80
CA VAL A 47 -2.01 -1.90 1.31
C VAL A 47 -3.42 -2.43 1.13
N PHE A 48 -4.38 -1.98 1.95
CA PHE A 48 -5.74 -2.50 1.93
C PHE A 48 -6.80 -1.41 1.80
N ALA A 49 -7.72 -1.58 0.85
CA ALA A 49 -8.87 -0.71 0.67
C ALA A 49 -10.15 -1.35 1.24
N ARG A 50 -10.80 -0.64 2.16
CA ARG A 50 -12.07 -1.05 2.80
C ARG A 50 -13.26 -1.06 1.84
N GLY A 51 -14.40 -1.59 2.27
CA GLY A 51 -15.67 -1.60 1.54
C GLY A 51 -16.52 -0.35 1.74
N THR A 52 -17.59 -0.23 0.96
CA THR A 52 -18.52 0.91 1.00
C THR A 52 -19.22 1.02 2.36
N GLY A 53 -19.24 2.22 2.93
CA GLY A 53 -19.88 2.52 4.20
C GLY A 53 -19.04 2.17 5.43
N GLU A 54 -17.87 1.54 5.25
CA GLU A 54 -16.98 1.23 6.38
C GLU A 54 -16.28 2.49 6.90
N PRO A 55 -16.08 2.62 8.23
CA PRO A 55 -15.34 3.73 8.82
C PRO A 55 -13.88 3.75 8.33
N ALA A 56 -13.22 4.90 8.44
CA ALA A 56 -11.81 5.02 8.08
C ALA A 56 -10.95 3.99 8.83
N GLY A 57 -10.04 3.33 8.11
CA GLY A 57 -9.31 2.14 8.57
C GLY A 57 -9.33 1.04 7.49
N LEU A 58 -9.03 -0.20 7.89
CA LEU A 58 -9.00 -1.34 6.97
C LEU A 58 -10.39 -1.93 6.69
N GLY A 59 -11.37 -1.59 7.54
CA GLY A 59 -12.68 -2.25 7.53
C GLY A 59 -12.60 -3.64 8.17
N PHE A 60 -13.77 -4.25 8.38
CA PHE A 60 -13.90 -5.51 9.11
C PHE A 60 -13.13 -6.66 8.46
N VAL A 61 -13.25 -6.80 7.13
CA VAL A 61 -12.52 -7.82 6.36
C VAL A 61 -11.02 -7.54 6.33
N GLY A 62 -10.64 -6.27 6.21
CA GLY A 62 -9.23 -5.85 6.15
C GLY A 62 -8.51 -6.05 7.48
N ASP A 63 -9.15 -5.75 8.61
CA ASP A 63 -8.61 -6.00 9.96
C ASP A 63 -8.39 -7.50 10.17
N ALA A 64 -9.40 -8.33 9.90
CA ALA A 64 -9.29 -9.78 10.03
C ALA A 64 -8.19 -10.38 9.12
N PHE A 65 -8.04 -9.83 7.90
CA PHE A 65 -6.99 -10.25 6.97
C PHE A 65 -5.60 -9.81 7.41
N ALA A 66 -5.44 -8.59 7.91
CA ALA A 66 -4.18 -8.13 8.47
C ALA A 66 -3.75 -8.97 9.67
N ASP A 67 -4.69 -9.35 10.55
CA ASP A 67 -4.40 -10.19 11.71
C ASP A 67 -4.02 -11.62 11.31
N SER A 68 -4.80 -12.26 10.42
CA SER A 68 -4.47 -13.61 9.92
C SER A 68 -3.11 -13.63 9.21
N LEU A 69 -2.85 -12.64 8.34
CA LEU A 69 -1.58 -12.54 7.64
C LEU A 69 -0.42 -12.33 8.63
N ARG A 70 -0.55 -11.41 9.60
CA ARG A 70 0.48 -11.15 10.61
C ARG A 70 0.84 -12.42 11.39
N ASN A 71 -0.14 -13.23 11.76
CA ASN A 71 0.08 -14.48 12.47
C ASN A 71 0.83 -15.54 11.63
N LYS A 72 0.68 -15.51 10.31
CA LYS A 72 1.31 -16.48 9.39
C LYS A 72 2.67 -16.01 8.84
N LEU A 73 3.05 -14.76 9.07
CA LEU A 73 4.33 -14.18 8.63
C LEU A 73 5.54 -14.58 9.49
N GLY A 74 5.34 -15.28 10.61
CA GLY A 74 6.43 -15.74 11.47
C GLY A 74 7.21 -14.57 12.08
N ASN A 75 8.53 -14.51 11.83
CA ASN A 75 9.39 -13.44 12.34
C ASN A 75 9.49 -12.22 11.41
N LYS A 76 8.71 -12.19 10.33
CA LYS A 76 8.71 -11.09 9.36
C LYS A 76 7.90 -9.91 9.87
N SER A 77 8.46 -8.72 9.68
CA SER A 77 7.81 -7.47 10.02
C SER A 77 6.79 -7.07 8.95
N MET A 78 5.64 -6.52 9.37
CA MET A 78 4.59 -6.08 8.46
C MET A 78 4.07 -4.69 8.83
N ASN A 79 4.20 -3.76 7.90
CA ASN A 79 3.45 -2.50 7.90
C ASN A 79 2.05 -2.73 7.34
N VAL A 80 1.08 -1.94 7.80
CA VAL A 80 -0.28 -1.96 7.29
C VAL A 80 -0.71 -0.55 6.96
N TYR A 81 -1.20 -0.37 5.75
CA TYR A 81 -1.67 0.89 5.22
C TYR A 81 -3.15 0.77 4.81
N ALA A 82 -3.99 1.54 5.50
CA ALA A 82 -5.38 1.72 5.12
C ALA A 82 -5.49 2.77 4.02
N VAL A 83 -5.95 2.36 2.85
CA VAL A 83 -6.13 3.26 1.70
C VAL A 83 -7.11 4.38 2.06
N GLN A 84 -6.68 5.62 1.85
CA GLN A 84 -7.44 6.81 2.20
C GLN A 84 -8.32 7.24 1.04
N TYR A 85 -9.61 7.01 1.21
CA TYR A 85 -10.63 7.45 0.27
C TYR A 85 -12.01 7.44 0.95
N PRO A 86 -13.04 8.05 0.34
CA PRO A 86 -14.35 8.21 0.99
C PRO A 86 -15.06 6.89 1.33
N ALA A 87 -14.89 5.86 0.52
CA ALA A 87 -15.63 4.59 0.61
C ALA A 87 -17.15 4.76 0.69
N THR A 88 -17.73 5.67 -0.09
CA THR A 88 -19.18 5.96 -0.08
C THR A 88 -19.88 5.36 -1.30
N ILE A 89 -21.20 5.51 -1.38
CA ILE A 89 -21.99 5.13 -2.57
C ILE A 89 -21.74 6.05 -3.77
N ASP A 90 -20.96 7.13 -3.62
CA ASP A 90 -20.45 7.91 -4.73
C ASP A 90 -19.28 7.16 -5.39
N PHE A 91 -19.61 6.04 -6.06
CA PHE A 91 -18.65 5.11 -6.66
C PHE A 91 -17.57 5.78 -7.53
N PRO A 92 -17.85 6.83 -8.32
CA PRO A 92 -16.81 7.58 -9.03
C PRO A 92 -15.67 8.10 -8.13
N ARG A 93 -15.92 8.40 -6.85
CA ARG A 93 -14.89 8.86 -5.89
C ARG A 93 -13.95 7.75 -5.43
N ALA A 94 -14.15 6.49 -5.85
CA ALA A 94 -13.18 5.42 -5.67
C ALA A 94 -11.83 5.72 -6.34
N VAL A 95 -11.78 6.62 -7.33
CA VAL A 95 -10.55 7.14 -7.94
C VAL A 95 -9.55 7.71 -6.94
N ASP A 96 -10.04 8.33 -5.86
CA ASP A 96 -9.18 8.83 -4.81
C ASP A 96 -8.37 7.70 -4.16
N GLY A 97 -9.03 6.55 -3.91
CA GLY A 97 -8.39 5.37 -3.34
C GLY A 97 -7.42 4.69 -4.30
N ILE A 98 -7.72 4.71 -5.60
CA ILE A 98 -6.80 4.19 -6.63
C ILE A 98 -5.50 5.00 -6.61
N ASN A 99 -5.63 6.33 -6.59
CA ASN A 99 -4.48 7.22 -6.58
C ASN A 99 -3.70 7.19 -5.26
N ASP A 100 -4.39 7.13 -4.12
CA ASP A 100 -3.77 7.03 -2.79
C ASP A 100 -2.98 5.72 -2.65
N ALA A 101 -3.59 4.57 -3.00
CA ALA A 101 -2.91 3.27 -2.98
C ALA A 101 -1.72 3.25 -3.93
N ALA A 102 -1.87 3.75 -5.17
CA ALA A 102 -0.77 3.79 -6.14
C ALA A 102 0.37 4.71 -5.67
N ALA A 103 0.06 5.84 -5.05
CA ALA A 103 1.05 6.76 -4.50
C ALA A 103 1.81 6.12 -3.33
N HIS A 104 1.09 5.45 -2.41
CA HIS A 104 1.71 4.74 -1.29
C HIS A 104 2.66 3.64 -1.78
N ILE A 105 2.22 2.79 -2.71
CA ILE A 105 3.05 1.70 -3.27
C ILE A 105 4.32 2.28 -3.91
N GLN A 106 4.20 3.34 -4.72
CA GLN A 106 5.36 3.99 -5.33
C GLN A 106 6.33 4.56 -4.28
N ALA A 107 5.79 5.19 -3.23
CA ALA A 107 6.59 5.72 -2.13
C ALA A 107 7.31 4.60 -1.35
N THR A 108 6.62 3.50 -1.05
CA THR A 108 7.23 2.34 -0.38
C THR A 108 8.35 1.76 -1.25
N VAL A 109 8.14 1.58 -2.56
CA VAL A 109 9.19 1.05 -3.45
C VAL A 109 10.40 1.99 -3.53
N ALA A 110 10.18 3.30 -3.59
CA ALA A 110 11.26 4.28 -3.64
C ALA A 110 12.11 4.31 -2.36
N ASN A 111 11.46 4.21 -1.19
CA ASN A 111 12.12 4.35 0.11
C ASN A 111 12.61 3.00 0.69
N CYS A 112 11.93 1.92 0.32
CA CYS A 112 12.11 0.56 0.83
C CYS A 112 12.04 -0.48 -0.31
N PRO A 113 13.01 -0.48 -1.24
CA PRO A 113 12.97 -1.35 -2.43
C PRO A 113 13.03 -2.85 -2.13
N LYS A 114 13.35 -3.26 -0.89
CA LYS A 114 13.32 -4.68 -0.48
C LYS A 114 11.97 -5.11 0.08
N THR A 115 11.10 -4.18 0.46
CA THR A 115 9.77 -4.47 1.01
C THR A 115 8.90 -5.09 -0.07
N LYS A 116 8.19 -6.16 0.29
CA LYS A 116 7.20 -6.81 -0.57
C LYS A 116 5.84 -6.18 -0.32
N ILE A 117 5.16 -5.79 -1.40
CA ILE A 117 3.83 -5.19 -1.32
C ILE A 117 2.79 -6.31 -1.41
N VAL A 118 1.83 -6.31 -0.49
CA VAL A 118 0.58 -7.06 -0.59
C VAL A 118 -0.52 -6.05 -0.79
N LEU A 119 -1.20 -6.11 -1.94
CA LEU A 119 -2.34 -5.25 -2.22
C LEU A 119 -3.63 -6.02 -1.97
N GLY A 120 -4.61 -5.41 -1.33
CA GLY A 120 -5.90 -6.04 -1.16
C GLY A 120 -7.05 -5.07 -1.05
N GLY A 121 -8.25 -5.62 -1.09
CA GLY A 121 -9.42 -4.83 -0.79
C GLY A 121 -10.68 -5.68 -0.72
N PHE A 122 -11.71 -5.08 -0.14
CA PHE A 122 -13.03 -5.69 0.01
C PHE A 122 -14.09 -4.88 -0.74
N SER A 123 -14.98 -5.54 -1.49
CA SER A 123 -16.10 -4.91 -2.18
C SER A 123 -15.66 -3.76 -3.11
N GLN A 124 -16.11 -2.53 -2.88
CA GLN A 124 -15.58 -1.35 -3.58
C GLN A 124 -14.06 -1.18 -3.44
N GLY A 125 -13.48 -1.52 -2.29
CA GLY A 125 -12.03 -1.55 -2.11
C GLY A 125 -11.33 -2.62 -2.94
N ALA A 126 -12.00 -3.75 -3.22
CA ALA A 126 -11.49 -4.74 -4.18
C ALA A 126 -11.51 -4.18 -5.62
N ALA A 127 -12.46 -3.30 -5.95
CA ALA A 127 -12.43 -2.55 -7.21
C ALA A 127 -11.26 -1.56 -7.24
N VAL A 128 -11.03 -0.80 -6.16
CA VAL A 128 -9.86 0.09 -6.01
C VAL A 128 -8.57 -0.68 -6.26
N ALA A 129 -8.33 -1.78 -5.53
CA ALA A 129 -7.16 -2.62 -5.71
C ALA A 129 -7.07 -3.21 -7.13
N GLY A 130 -8.20 -3.62 -7.71
CA GLY A 130 -8.25 -4.11 -9.08
C GLY A 130 -7.79 -3.06 -10.11
N PHE A 131 -8.26 -1.83 -10.01
CA PHE A 131 -7.85 -0.75 -10.91
C PHE A 131 -6.39 -0.31 -10.72
N VAL A 132 -5.84 -0.37 -9.51
CA VAL A 132 -4.40 -0.16 -9.28
C VAL A 132 -3.55 -1.18 -10.06
N THR A 133 -4.09 -2.38 -10.27
CA THR A 133 -3.42 -3.48 -11.00
C THR A 133 -3.77 -3.54 -12.49
N ALA A 134 -4.55 -2.59 -13.01
CA ALA A 134 -4.83 -2.53 -14.44
C ALA A 134 -3.57 -2.10 -15.22
N ASP A 135 -3.42 -2.63 -16.44
CA ASP A 135 -2.34 -2.26 -17.37
C ASP A 135 -2.75 -1.14 -18.34
N VAL A 136 -4.04 -0.83 -18.40
CA VAL A 136 -4.62 0.29 -19.13
C VAL A 136 -5.64 1.01 -18.26
N VAL A 137 -5.76 2.33 -18.42
CA VAL A 137 -6.89 3.07 -17.87
C VAL A 137 -8.11 2.73 -18.72
N PRO A 138 -9.21 2.21 -18.17
CA PRO A 138 -10.41 1.92 -18.93
C PRO A 138 -10.92 3.17 -19.67
N PRO A 139 -11.50 3.03 -20.88
CA PRO A 139 -12.14 4.15 -21.57
C PRO A 139 -13.15 4.87 -20.65
N GLY A 140 -13.06 6.20 -20.55
CA GLY A 140 -13.89 7.02 -19.65
C GLY A 140 -13.37 7.16 -18.21
N ALA A 141 -12.39 6.35 -17.78
CA ALA A 141 -11.74 6.52 -16.47
C ALA A 141 -10.62 7.56 -16.48
N ALA A 142 -10.06 7.92 -17.65
CA ALA A 142 -9.06 8.99 -17.74
C ALA A 142 -9.60 10.35 -17.27
N ASP A 143 -10.88 10.63 -17.56
CA ASP A 143 -11.55 11.87 -17.13
C ASP A 143 -11.88 11.88 -15.64
N SER A 144 -11.77 10.73 -14.95
CA SER A 144 -12.00 10.60 -13.51
C SER A 144 -10.78 10.98 -12.66
N GLY A 145 -9.61 11.19 -13.28
CA GLY A 145 -8.39 11.59 -12.59
C GLY A 145 -7.51 10.43 -12.11
N VAL A 146 -7.68 9.21 -12.63
CA VAL A 146 -6.78 8.08 -12.37
C VAL A 146 -5.38 8.39 -12.92
N THR A 147 -4.35 8.23 -12.09
CA THR A 147 -2.94 8.54 -12.43
C THR A 147 -2.32 7.61 -13.47
N GLY A 148 -2.97 6.47 -13.75
CA GLY A 148 -2.54 5.48 -14.72
C GLY A 148 -2.00 4.20 -14.10
N PRO A 149 -1.56 3.23 -14.92
CA PRO A 149 -0.96 1.99 -14.44
C PRO A 149 0.30 2.25 -13.59
N LEU A 150 0.53 1.40 -12.59
CA LEU A 150 1.80 1.42 -11.86
C LEU A 150 2.99 1.22 -12.82
N PRO A 151 4.10 1.96 -12.64
CA PRO A 151 5.31 1.75 -13.43
C PRO A 151 5.77 0.28 -13.36
N PRO A 152 6.30 -0.30 -14.46
CA PRO A 152 6.68 -1.71 -14.49
C PRO A 152 7.62 -2.14 -13.36
N THR A 153 8.57 -1.28 -12.98
CA THR A 153 9.52 -1.53 -11.88
C THR A 153 8.81 -1.59 -10.53
N VAL A 154 7.80 -0.75 -10.31
CA VAL A 154 6.99 -0.72 -9.08
C VAL A 154 6.06 -1.95 -9.02
N ALA A 155 5.45 -2.31 -10.14
CA ALA A 155 4.58 -3.47 -10.27
C ALA A 155 5.25 -4.80 -9.87
N ASP A 156 6.57 -4.90 -10.03
CA ASP A 156 7.36 -6.09 -9.71
C ASP A 156 7.59 -6.25 -8.18
N HIS A 157 7.35 -5.20 -7.37
CA HIS A 157 7.38 -5.29 -5.90
C HIS A 157 6.06 -5.79 -5.29
N VAL A 158 4.96 -5.72 -6.04
CA VAL A 158 3.68 -6.35 -5.63
C VAL A 158 3.84 -7.85 -5.70
N ALA A 159 3.89 -8.52 -4.54
CA ALA A 159 4.08 -9.95 -4.44
C ALA A 159 2.76 -10.73 -4.56
N ALA A 160 1.68 -10.17 -4.02
CA ALA A 160 0.36 -10.77 -4.04
C ALA A 160 -0.74 -9.71 -4.07
N VAL A 161 -1.89 -10.10 -4.63
CA VAL A 161 -3.12 -9.30 -4.61
C VAL A 161 -4.24 -10.18 -4.02
N ALA A 162 -4.96 -9.70 -3.02
CA ALA A 162 -6.07 -10.41 -2.38
C ALA A 162 -7.36 -9.60 -2.46
N LEU A 163 -8.29 -10.04 -3.30
CA LEU A 163 -9.55 -9.35 -3.57
C LEU A 163 -10.69 -10.13 -2.93
N PHE A 164 -11.45 -9.48 -2.06
CA PHE A 164 -12.61 -10.07 -1.39
C PHE A 164 -13.88 -9.43 -1.93
N GLY A 165 -14.78 -10.23 -2.49
CA GLY A 165 -16.03 -9.72 -3.04
C GLY A 165 -15.82 -8.70 -4.15
N LYS A 166 -14.80 -8.91 -5.00
CA LYS A 166 -14.55 -8.05 -6.14
C LYS A 166 -15.81 -7.97 -7.01
N PRO A 167 -16.36 -6.77 -7.26
CA PRO A 167 -17.56 -6.64 -8.06
C PRO A 167 -17.47 -7.35 -9.42
N SER A 168 -18.57 -8.00 -9.80
CA SER A 168 -18.76 -8.60 -11.10
C SER A 168 -19.00 -7.54 -12.18
N PRO A 169 -18.79 -7.83 -13.47
CA PRO A 169 -19.16 -6.92 -14.56
C PRO A 169 -20.63 -6.49 -14.51
N ARG A 170 -21.52 -7.40 -14.09
CA ARG A 170 -22.94 -7.11 -13.86
C ARG A 170 -23.11 -6.01 -12.81
N PHE A 171 -22.44 -6.12 -11.66
CA PHE A 171 -22.53 -5.11 -10.62
C PHE A 171 -21.90 -3.79 -11.06
N MET A 172 -20.73 -3.84 -11.72
CA MET A 172 -20.07 -2.64 -12.24
C MET A 172 -20.97 -1.88 -13.24
N SER A 173 -21.64 -2.60 -14.15
CA SER A 173 -22.64 -2.03 -15.05
C SER A 173 -23.82 -1.41 -14.29
N PHE A 174 -24.31 -2.08 -13.25
CA PHE A 174 -25.41 -1.56 -12.41
C PHE A 174 -25.05 -0.24 -11.72
N VAL A 175 -23.80 -0.08 -11.25
CA VAL A 175 -23.31 1.17 -10.62
C VAL A 175 -22.70 2.16 -11.61
N ASN A 176 -22.84 1.91 -12.93
CA ASN A 176 -22.30 2.74 -14.01
C ASN A 176 -20.79 3.00 -13.85
N GLN A 177 -20.03 1.97 -13.50
CA GLN A 177 -18.57 1.99 -13.39
C GLN A 177 -17.95 1.04 -14.43
N PRO A 178 -16.69 1.29 -14.86
CA PRO A 178 -16.01 0.42 -15.81
C PRO A 178 -15.74 -0.97 -15.22
N ASP A 179 -15.57 -1.97 -16.06
CA ASP A 179 -15.20 -3.30 -15.60
C ASP A 179 -13.82 -3.33 -14.95
N ILE A 180 -13.67 -4.16 -13.91
CA ILE A 180 -12.41 -4.35 -13.21
C ILE A 180 -11.58 -5.40 -13.97
N VAL A 181 -10.50 -4.96 -14.60
CA VAL A 181 -9.56 -5.82 -15.33
C VAL A 181 -8.22 -5.85 -14.62
N ILE A 182 -7.80 -7.04 -14.21
CA ILE A 182 -6.48 -7.27 -13.61
C ILE A 182 -5.45 -7.43 -14.72
N GLY A 183 -4.41 -6.59 -14.73
CA GLY A 183 -3.36 -6.64 -15.73
C GLY A 183 -2.57 -7.96 -15.70
N PRO A 184 -1.96 -8.37 -16.83
CA PRO A 184 -1.30 -9.67 -16.97
C PRO A 184 -0.13 -9.88 -15.99
N LYS A 185 0.55 -8.80 -15.57
CA LYS A 185 1.60 -8.85 -14.54
C LYS A 185 1.09 -9.31 -13.17
N TYR A 186 -0.19 -9.12 -12.90
CA TYR A 186 -0.82 -9.41 -11.61
C TYR A 186 -1.66 -10.68 -11.64
N ALA A 187 -2.16 -11.10 -12.79
CA ALA A 187 -3.02 -12.28 -12.94
C ALA A 187 -2.48 -13.54 -12.21
N GLY A 188 -1.18 -13.84 -12.35
CA GLY A 188 -0.55 -15.00 -11.69
C GLY A 188 -0.31 -14.84 -10.17
N LYS A 189 -0.57 -13.66 -9.61
CA LYS A 189 -0.38 -13.32 -8.19
C LYS A 189 -1.62 -12.70 -7.55
N THR A 190 -2.77 -12.74 -8.21
CA THR A 190 -4.07 -12.29 -7.68
C THR A 190 -4.91 -13.48 -7.25
N LEU A 191 -5.43 -13.42 -6.02
CA LEU A 191 -6.52 -14.26 -5.55
C LEU A 191 -7.80 -13.42 -5.60
N ASP A 192 -8.75 -13.87 -6.41
CA ASP A 192 -10.10 -13.31 -6.46
C ASP A 192 -11.04 -14.21 -5.65
N SER A 193 -11.36 -13.78 -4.44
CA SER A 193 -12.16 -14.54 -3.48
C SER A 193 -13.59 -14.01 -3.46
N CYS A 194 -14.54 -14.89 -3.75
CA CYS A 194 -15.97 -14.59 -3.77
C CYS A 194 -16.73 -15.64 -2.97
N VAL A 195 -17.45 -15.24 -1.91
CA VAL A 195 -18.33 -16.16 -1.17
C VAL A 195 -19.41 -16.69 -2.12
N PRO A 196 -19.65 -18.02 -2.20
CA PRO A 196 -20.63 -18.55 -3.15
C PRO A 196 -22.02 -17.99 -2.87
N GLY A 197 -22.66 -17.38 -3.87
CA GLY A 197 -23.99 -16.76 -3.74
C GLY A 197 -23.98 -15.27 -3.37
N ASP A 198 -22.80 -14.67 -3.19
CA ASP A 198 -22.64 -13.23 -3.02
C ASP A 198 -23.04 -12.46 -4.31
N PRO A 199 -24.06 -11.60 -4.29
CA PRO A 199 -24.58 -10.89 -5.45
C PRO A 199 -23.66 -9.79 -6.00
N ILE A 200 -22.62 -9.38 -5.25
CA ILE A 200 -21.69 -8.35 -5.70
C ILE A 200 -20.66 -8.95 -6.65
N CYS A 201 -20.04 -10.06 -6.26
CA CYS A 201 -18.98 -10.71 -7.02
C CYS A 201 -19.46 -11.86 -7.93
N SER A 202 -20.73 -12.28 -7.83
CA SER A 202 -21.32 -13.33 -8.65
C SER A 202 -22.77 -13.02 -9.03
N ASP A 203 -23.42 -13.92 -9.77
CA ASP A 203 -24.86 -13.86 -10.08
C ASP A 203 -25.75 -14.34 -8.93
N GLY A 204 -25.21 -14.40 -7.71
CA GLY A 204 -25.95 -14.73 -6.49
C GLY A 204 -27.04 -13.73 -6.13
N GLY A 205 -27.80 -14.02 -5.08
CA GLY A 205 -28.96 -13.22 -4.66
C GLY A 205 -29.00 -12.85 -3.18
N ASP A 206 -28.03 -13.30 -2.39
CA ASP A 206 -28.04 -13.10 -0.94
C ASP A 206 -26.96 -12.11 -0.50
N PHE A 207 -27.37 -10.85 -0.28
CA PHE A 207 -26.49 -9.78 0.17
C PHE A 207 -25.87 -10.03 1.55
N SER A 208 -26.45 -10.91 2.38
CA SER A 208 -25.85 -11.22 3.68
C SER A 208 -24.49 -11.92 3.50
N LEU A 209 -24.34 -12.71 2.43
CA LEU A 209 -23.09 -13.42 2.10
C LEU A 209 -21.95 -12.49 1.72
N HIS A 210 -22.26 -11.28 1.24
CA HIS A 210 -21.24 -10.29 0.92
C HIS A 210 -20.40 -9.86 2.13
N ASN A 211 -20.91 -10.06 3.36
CA ASN A 211 -20.16 -9.74 4.58
C ASN A 211 -19.57 -10.98 5.27
N GLN A 212 -19.64 -12.17 4.65
CA GLN A 212 -19.27 -13.43 5.31
C GLN A 212 -17.85 -13.92 5.01
N TYR A 213 -16.97 -13.09 4.42
CA TYR A 213 -15.60 -13.49 4.08
C TYR A 213 -14.76 -13.96 5.28
N VAL A 214 -15.03 -13.42 6.47
CA VAL A 214 -14.40 -13.87 7.72
C VAL A 214 -14.99 -15.20 8.16
N GLY A 215 -16.32 -15.29 8.28
CA GLY A 215 -17.02 -16.50 8.75
C GLY A 215 -16.91 -17.71 7.82
N ASP A 216 -16.78 -17.48 6.52
CA ASP A 216 -16.56 -18.52 5.49
C ASP A 216 -15.11 -19.03 5.46
N GLY A 217 -14.18 -18.38 6.19
CA GLY A 217 -12.76 -18.76 6.23
C GLY A 217 -11.93 -18.25 5.05
N ARG A 218 -12.52 -17.47 4.14
CA ARG A 218 -11.83 -16.90 2.97
C ARG A 218 -10.71 -15.96 3.31
N VAL A 219 -10.84 -15.24 4.43
CA VAL A 219 -9.77 -14.38 4.95
C VAL A 219 -8.51 -15.20 5.28
N ASP A 220 -8.67 -16.34 5.94
CA ASP A 220 -7.55 -17.22 6.28
C ASP A 220 -6.92 -17.87 5.05
N GLN A 221 -7.77 -18.34 4.12
CA GLN A 221 -7.34 -18.86 2.82
C GLN A 221 -6.53 -17.83 2.03
N ALA A 222 -6.95 -16.56 2.04
CA ALA A 222 -6.22 -15.50 1.37
C ALA A 222 -4.88 -15.20 2.04
N ALA A 223 -4.81 -15.26 3.37
CA ALA A 223 -3.55 -15.10 4.09
C ALA A 223 -2.57 -16.23 3.74
N ASP A 224 -3.02 -17.49 3.67
CA ASP A 224 -2.20 -18.62 3.22
C ASP A 224 -1.68 -18.43 1.79
N TYR A 225 -2.57 -18.01 0.87
CA TYR A 225 -2.18 -17.72 -0.50
C TYR A 225 -1.08 -16.65 -0.57
N VAL A 226 -1.24 -15.57 0.19
CA VAL A 226 -0.29 -14.45 0.22
C VAL A 226 1.06 -14.88 0.79
N VAL A 227 1.09 -15.64 1.89
CA VAL A 227 2.34 -16.18 2.44
C VAL A 227 3.06 -17.07 1.43
N GLY A 228 2.31 -17.91 0.71
CA GLY A 228 2.86 -18.72 -0.39
C GLY A 228 3.48 -17.87 -1.50
N LYS A 229 2.84 -16.75 -1.88
CA LYS A 229 3.37 -15.81 -2.90
C LYS A 229 4.57 -15.00 -2.43
N LEU A 230 4.65 -14.70 -1.13
CA LEU A 230 5.82 -14.05 -0.53
C LEU A 230 7.04 -14.97 -0.50
N GLY A 231 6.85 -16.28 -0.71
CA GLY A 231 7.93 -17.28 -0.66
C GLY A 231 8.46 -17.52 0.75
N TYR A 232 7.70 -17.13 1.77
CA TYR A 232 8.02 -17.39 3.16
C TYR A 232 7.52 -18.78 3.55
N ALA A 233 8.33 -19.51 4.33
CA ALA A 233 7.87 -20.75 4.91
C ALA A 233 6.68 -20.42 5.83
N VAL A 234 5.53 -21.03 5.56
CA VAL A 234 4.35 -20.92 6.44
C VAL A 234 4.79 -21.38 7.82
N ALA A 235 4.66 -20.52 8.83
CA ALA A 235 4.90 -20.93 10.20
C ALA A 235 3.93 -22.08 10.52
N THR A 236 4.45 -23.29 10.73
CA THR A 236 3.65 -24.38 11.26
C THR A 236 3.03 -23.91 12.58
N PRO A 237 1.71 -24.03 12.77
CA PRO A 237 1.12 -23.80 14.08
C PRO A 237 1.89 -24.63 15.12
N PRO A 238 2.13 -24.11 16.34
CA PRO A 238 2.70 -24.94 17.39
C PRO A 238 1.85 -26.22 17.49
N PRO A 239 2.48 -27.40 17.60
CA PRO A 239 1.73 -28.65 17.72
C PRO A 239 0.76 -28.51 18.90
N PRO A 240 -0.48 -29.04 18.79
CA PRO A 240 -1.38 -29.07 19.93
C PRO A 240 -0.65 -29.70 21.11
N PRO A 241 -0.87 -29.20 22.35
CA PRO A 241 -0.27 -29.80 23.52
C PRO A 241 -0.56 -31.31 23.53
N PRO A 242 0.38 -32.16 24.01
CA PRO A 242 0.16 -33.60 24.08
C PRO A 242 -1.19 -33.91 24.74
N ALA A 243 -1.94 -34.88 24.21
CA ALA A 243 -3.23 -35.28 24.75
C ALA A 243 -3.17 -35.73 26.23
N ASP A 244 -1.97 -36.05 26.72
CA ASP A 244 -1.67 -36.45 28.10
C ASP A 244 -1.00 -35.33 28.93
N ALA A 245 -0.90 -34.10 28.41
CA ALA A 245 -0.50 -32.98 29.24
C ALA A 245 -1.56 -32.81 30.34
N PRO A 246 -1.17 -32.76 31.64
CA PRO A 246 -2.11 -32.44 32.69
C PRO A 246 -2.83 -31.16 32.30
N LEU A 247 -4.17 -31.19 32.29
CA LEU A 247 -4.95 -29.97 32.15
C LEU A 247 -4.45 -29.04 33.25
N LEU A 248 -3.68 -28.03 32.86
CA LEU A 248 -3.35 -26.95 33.78
C LEU A 248 -4.70 -26.44 34.28
N PRO A 249 -4.85 -26.23 35.60
CA PRO A 249 -6.05 -25.57 36.08
C PRO A 249 -6.20 -24.28 35.27
N PRO A 250 -7.45 -23.91 34.91
CA PRO A 250 -7.68 -22.66 34.21
C PRO A 250 -6.92 -21.56 34.96
N PRO A 251 -6.30 -20.60 34.24
CA PRO A 251 -5.65 -19.49 34.91
C PRO A 251 -6.65 -18.90 35.92
N PRO A 252 -6.19 -18.51 37.13
CA PRO A 252 -7.07 -17.86 38.08
C PRO A 252 -7.79 -16.73 37.34
N PRO A 253 -9.09 -16.50 37.62
CA PRO A 253 -9.81 -15.40 37.00
C PRO A 253 -8.94 -14.16 37.16
N VAL A 254 -8.52 -13.58 36.04
CA VAL A 254 -7.90 -12.27 36.05
C VAL A 254 -8.93 -11.37 36.71
N ASP A 255 -8.56 -10.77 37.85
CA ASP A 255 -9.44 -9.82 38.52
C ASP A 255 -9.93 -8.84 37.47
N ALA A 256 -11.25 -8.76 37.32
CA ALA A 256 -11.85 -7.76 36.47
C ALA A 256 -11.24 -6.41 36.86
N PRO A 257 -10.84 -5.57 35.89
CA PRO A 257 -10.38 -4.23 36.22
C PRO A 257 -11.45 -3.58 37.11
N PRO A 258 -11.05 -2.87 38.19
CA PRO A 258 -12.00 -2.23 39.07
C PRO A 258 -12.97 -1.39 38.25
N PRO A 259 -14.26 -1.34 38.62
CA PRO A 259 -15.21 -0.48 37.93
C PRO A 259 -14.63 0.94 37.88
N PRO A 260 -14.80 1.67 36.77
CA PRO A 260 -14.35 3.05 36.68
C PRO A 260 -14.88 3.82 37.89
N ALA A 261 -14.00 4.60 38.53
CA ALA A 261 -14.40 5.48 39.62
C ALA A 261 -15.61 6.31 39.17
N PRO A 262 -16.60 6.56 40.05
CA PRO A 262 -17.72 7.42 39.70
C PRO A 262 -17.18 8.76 39.19
N ASP A 263 -17.66 9.17 38.02
CA ASP A 263 -17.23 10.34 37.27
C ASP A 263 -16.84 11.49 38.21
N ALA A 264 -15.53 11.71 38.36
CA ALA A 264 -15.07 13.05 38.69
C ALA A 264 -15.55 13.91 37.53
N ALA A 265 -16.52 14.79 37.82
CA ALA A 265 -17.14 15.68 36.85
C ALA A 265 -16.09 16.19 35.87
N LEU A 266 -16.29 15.86 34.59
CA LEU A 266 -15.49 16.38 33.49
C LEU A 266 -15.32 17.89 33.70
N PRO A 267 -14.09 18.43 33.67
CA PRO A 267 -13.92 19.87 33.68
C PRO A 267 -14.75 20.45 32.52
N PRO A 268 -15.41 21.61 32.71
CA PRO A 268 -16.24 22.19 31.68
C PRO A 268 -15.43 22.32 30.38
N ALA A 269 -16.05 21.90 29.28
CA ALA A 269 -15.44 22.01 27.96
C ALA A 269 -14.93 23.45 27.76
N PRO A 270 -13.73 23.63 27.19
CA PRO A 270 -13.26 24.97 26.82
C PRO A 270 -14.29 25.62 25.89
N PRO A 271 -14.50 26.95 25.99
CA PRO A 271 -15.43 27.65 25.12
C PRO A 271 -15.07 27.37 23.66
N ALA A 272 -16.09 27.10 22.85
CA ALA A 272 -15.91 26.90 21.42
C ALA A 272 -15.14 28.10 20.81
N PRO A 273 -14.18 27.85 19.90
CA PRO A 273 -13.49 28.93 19.21
C PRO A 273 -14.53 29.81 18.50
N ALA A 274 -14.34 31.13 18.59
CA ALA A 274 -15.20 32.08 17.90
C ALA A 274 -15.27 31.73 16.40
N PRO A 275 -16.44 31.87 15.76
CA PRO A 275 -16.56 31.64 14.33
C PRO A 275 -15.55 32.51 13.59
N ALA A 276 -14.82 31.90 12.66
CA ALA A 276 -13.92 32.63 11.78
C ALA A 276 -14.70 33.76 11.08
N PRO A 277 -14.11 34.96 10.93
CA PRO A 277 -14.77 36.04 10.19
C PRO A 277 -15.10 35.56 8.78
N ALA A 278 -16.31 35.89 8.32
CA ALA A 278 -16.73 35.59 6.97
C ALA A 278 -15.69 36.13 5.97
N PRO A 279 -15.36 35.38 4.91
CA PRO A 279 -14.44 35.88 3.89
C PRO A 279 -14.99 37.19 3.32
N ALA A 280 -14.12 38.18 3.19
CA ALA A 280 -14.46 39.43 2.53
C ALA A 280 -15.00 39.14 1.13
N PRO A 281 -16.01 39.90 0.64
CA PRO A 281 -16.52 39.71 -0.71
C PRO A 281 -15.37 39.88 -1.70
N VAL A 282 -15.15 38.86 -2.51
CA VAL A 282 -14.18 38.92 -3.60
C VAL A 282 -14.67 39.99 -4.55
N ALA A 283 -13.90 41.07 -4.71
CA ALA A 283 -14.22 42.11 -5.67
C ALA A 283 -14.29 41.49 -7.07
N ALA A 284 -15.40 41.71 -7.77
CA ALA A 284 -15.54 41.32 -9.16
C ALA A 284 -14.41 41.95 -9.99
N PRO A 285 -13.83 41.22 -10.96
CA PRO A 285 -12.79 41.77 -11.82
C PRO A 285 -13.33 42.99 -12.57
N VAL A 286 -12.65 44.12 -12.43
CA VAL A 286 -12.92 45.33 -13.21
C VAL A 286 -12.63 44.99 -14.68
N PRO A 287 -13.57 45.17 -15.61
CA PRO A 287 -13.31 44.91 -17.02
C PRO A 287 -12.24 45.88 -17.53
N ALA A 288 -11.25 45.35 -18.24
CA ALA A 288 -10.27 46.16 -18.93
C ALA A 288 -10.97 47.08 -19.96
N PRO A 289 -10.60 48.37 -20.05
CA PRO A 289 -11.18 49.26 -21.05
C PRO A 289 -10.81 48.77 -22.45
N GLY A 290 -11.79 48.30 -23.22
CA GLY A 290 -11.62 48.03 -24.66
C GLY A 290 -12.14 46.70 -25.21
N ALA A 291 -12.82 45.84 -24.44
CA ALA A 291 -13.41 44.62 -25.00
C ALA A 291 -14.73 44.91 -25.75
N PRO A 292 -14.88 44.50 -27.03
CA PRO A 292 -16.11 44.70 -27.79
C PRO A 292 -17.22 43.72 -27.36
N LEU A 293 -18.47 44.20 -27.36
CA LEU A 293 -19.67 43.42 -27.04
C LEU A 293 -19.97 42.36 -28.13
N PRO A 294 -20.32 41.12 -27.77
CA PRO A 294 -20.82 40.14 -28.73
C PRO A 294 -22.26 40.45 -29.14
N ALA A 295 -22.57 40.18 -30.41
CA ALA A 295 -23.90 40.30 -31.03
C ALA A 295 -24.83 39.14 -30.65
#